data_AF-A0AAD6JLR5-F1
#
_entry.id   AF-A0AAD6JLR5-F1
#
_cell.length_a   1.000
_cell.length_b   1.000
_cell.length_c   1.000
_cell.angle_alpha   90.00
_cell.angle_beta   90.00
_cell.angle_gamma   90.00
#
_symmetry.space_group_name_H-M   'P 1'
#
loop_
_entity.id
_entity.type
_entity.pdbx_description
1 polymer ?
#
loop_
_entity_poly.entity_id
_entity_poly.type
_entity_poly.pdbx_seq_one_letter_code
_entity_poly.pdbx_strand_id
1 'polypeptide(L)'
;MNQHSPNSNSSSLQPLLKESTHRFLTEHQNGATDFSNFTSIFSRLLHSLPDPPLEIVWFYSALNFHSTKSTDTSRQVLPVKDLFQLLVSCSSSCNAVKKIAILAPVIHELFSEVSGKKDLREETESLIEGIICYVSINHANNFDEHEESGDLVSCYRELVRVWMVDKIGGDCKFGEDVRLFCPVVSDGVREGMVSEGFGVGYLAGVVTCEAFLLRLCLKFGCGVSRVELEKELLDCAVQMISAFRSYYFVDILLRMLLEPVLPVNAILG
;
A
#
# COMPACT_ATOMS: atom_id res chain seq x y z
N MET A 1 21.38 -29.22 -1.61
CA MET A 1 19.92 -29.43 -1.61
C MET A 1 19.41 -29.13 -0.21
N ASN A 2 19.05 -27.87 0.06
CA ASN A 2 18.34 -27.50 1.28
C ASN A 2 16.92 -27.14 0.85
N GLN A 3 15.97 -28.01 1.17
CA GLN A 3 14.54 -27.69 1.07
C GLN A 3 14.23 -26.68 2.18
N HIS A 4 13.93 -25.44 1.80
CA HIS A 4 13.22 -24.54 2.69
C HIS A 4 11.82 -25.09 2.88
N SER A 5 11.52 -25.56 4.09
CA SER A 5 10.15 -25.88 4.49
C SER A 5 9.27 -24.63 4.34
N PRO A 6 8.06 -24.74 3.76
CA PRO A 6 7.14 -23.62 3.73
C PRO A 6 6.79 -23.20 5.17
N ASN A 7 6.74 -21.89 5.41
CA ASN A 7 6.40 -21.28 6.70
C ASN A 7 5.09 -21.87 7.25
N SER A 8 5.18 -22.83 8.18
CA SER A 8 4.02 -23.51 8.77
C SER A 8 3.15 -22.57 9.62
N ASN A 9 3.69 -21.42 10.02
CA ASN A 9 3.03 -20.45 10.89
C ASN A 9 1.98 -19.56 10.17
N SER A 10 2.07 -19.35 8.85
CA SER A 10 1.06 -18.54 8.14
C SER A 10 -0.29 -19.24 8.10
N SER A 11 -0.28 -20.56 7.92
CA SER A 11 -1.49 -21.40 7.85
C SER A 11 -2.28 -21.47 9.17
N SER A 12 -1.61 -21.37 10.33
CA SER A 12 -2.26 -21.44 11.65
C SER A 12 -2.86 -20.11 12.10
N LEU A 13 -2.38 -18.98 11.56
CA LEU A 13 -2.84 -17.63 11.90
C LEU A 13 -4.03 -17.18 11.04
N GLN A 14 -4.23 -17.80 9.89
CA GLN A 14 -5.29 -17.42 8.95
C GLN A 14 -6.72 -17.50 9.55
N PRO A 15 -7.11 -18.54 10.33
CA PRO A 15 -8.43 -18.58 10.95
C PRO A 15 -8.64 -17.47 11.98
N LEU A 16 -7.61 -17.18 12.79
CA LEU A 16 -7.64 -16.09 13.77
C LEU A 16 -7.83 -14.74 13.09
N LEU A 17 -7.07 -14.49 12.03
CA LEU A 17 -7.18 -13.25 11.27
C LEU A 17 -8.56 -13.10 10.65
N LYS A 18 -9.07 -14.14 9.98
CA LYS A 18 -10.38 -14.10 9.32
C LYS A 18 -11.51 -13.79 10.31
N GLU A 19 -11.50 -14.44 11.48
CA GLU A 19 -12.45 -14.17 12.56
C GLU A 19 -12.31 -12.74 13.10
N SER A 20 -11.06 -12.29 13.34
CA SER A 20 -10.79 -10.95 13.85
C SER A 20 -11.24 -9.86 12.88
N THR A 21 -10.99 -10.04 11.58
CA THR A 21 -11.45 -9.12 10.54
C THR A 21 -12.97 -9.08 10.47
N HIS A 22 -13.64 -10.23 10.50
CA HIS A 22 -15.11 -10.27 10.48
C HIS A 22 -15.72 -9.55 11.69
N ARG A 23 -15.16 -9.81 12.88
CA ARG A 23 -15.59 -9.14 14.12
C ARG A 23 -15.35 -7.64 14.10
N PHE A 24 -14.16 -7.20 13.67
CA PHE A 24 -13.84 -5.78 13.54
C PHE A 24 -14.85 -5.07 12.63
N LEU A 25 -15.11 -5.60 11.44
CA LEU A 25 -16.04 -4.98 10.49
C LEU A 25 -17.47 -4.93 11.06
N THR A 26 -17.91 -5.98 11.74
CA THR A 26 -19.25 -6.06 12.34
C THR A 26 -19.39 -5.10 13.53
N GLU A 27 -18.41 -5.08 14.44
CA GLU A 27 -18.39 -4.21 15.61
C GLU A 27 -18.31 -2.72 15.18
N HIS A 28 -17.50 -2.40 14.16
CA HIS A 28 -17.41 -1.05 13.60
C HIS A 28 -18.73 -0.59 12.96
N GLN A 29 -19.39 -1.44 12.18
CA GLN A 29 -20.71 -1.14 11.61
C GLN A 29 -21.78 -0.89 12.68
N ASN A 30 -21.64 -1.53 13.85
CA ASN A 30 -22.49 -1.31 15.02
C ASN A 30 -22.10 -0.06 15.83
N GLY A 31 -21.12 0.72 15.37
CA GLY A 31 -20.68 1.97 16.00
C GLY A 31 -19.66 1.78 17.14
N ALA A 32 -19.02 0.62 17.26
CA ALA A 32 -17.94 0.43 18.21
C ALA A 32 -16.72 1.28 17.81
N THR A 33 -16.09 1.93 18.79
CA THR A 33 -14.91 2.78 18.60
C THR A 33 -13.68 2.28 19.37
N ASP A 34 -13.86 1.35 20.30
CA ASP A 34 -12.77 0.75 21.08
C ASP A 34 -12.41 -0.63 20.55
N PHE A 35 -11.24 -0.72 19.91
CA PHE A 35 -10.65 -1.95 19.41
C PHE A 35 -9.34 -2.31 20.14
N SER A 36 -9.10 -1.75 21.33
CA SER A 36 -7.87 -1.94 22.11
C SER A 36 -7.53 -3.41 22.37
N ASN A 37 -8.55 -4.25 22.55
CA ASN A 37 -8.40 -5.71 22.68
C ASN A 37 -7.73 -6.33 21.44
N PHE A 38 -8.18 -5.97 20.23
CA PHE A 38 -7.54 -6.42 18.99
C PHE A 38 -6.12 -5.88 18.90
N THR A 39 -5.92 -4.59 19.17
CA THR A 39 -4.59 -3.94 19.10
C THR A 39 -3.59 -4.65 20.02
N SER A 40 -3.99 -4.99 21.25
CA SER A 40 -3.12 -5.70 22.21
C SER A 40 -2.74 -7.11 21.72
N ILE A 41 -3.71 -7.88 21.20
CA ILE A 41 -3.48 -9.24 20.70
C ILE A 41 -2.51 -9.22 19.51
N PHE A 42 -2.78 -8.36 18.52
CA PHE A 42 -2.00 -8.30 17.29
C PHE A 42 -0.63 -7.64 17.50
N SER A 43 -0.49 -6.69 18.44
CA SER A 43 0.81 -6.17 18.86
C SER A 43 1.70 -7.28 19.43
N ARG A 44 1.18 -8.08 20.36
CA ARG A 44 1.91 -9.22 20.94
C ARG A 44 2.30 -10.24 19.88
N LEU A 45 1.39 -10.51 18.93
CA LEU A 45 1.65 -11.43 17.83
C LEU A 45 2.80 -10.93 16.95
N LEU A 46 2.78 -9.66 16.54
CA LEU A 46 3.86 -9.05 15.74
C LEU A 46 5.21 -9.13 16.44
N HIS A 47 5.27 -8.79 17.74
CA HIS A 47 6.52 -8.85 18.49
C HIS A 47 7.03 -10.28 18.75
N SER A 48 6.18 -11.29 18.58
CA SER A 48 6.56 -12.70 18.72
C SER A 48 7.06 -13.33 17.41
N LEU A 49 6.84 -12.68 16.26
CA LEU A 49 7.15 -13.22 14.95
C LEU A 49 8.38 -12.52 14.36
N PRO A 50 9.45 -13.27 14.00
CA PRO A 50 10.65 -12.67 13.41
C PRO A 50 10.42 -12.14 11.99
N ASP A 51 9.51 -12.74 11.22
CA ASP A 51 9.08 -12.26 9.90
C ASP A 51 7.54 -12.34 9.84
N PRO A 52 6.83 -11.29 10.31
CA PRO A 52 5.39 -11.34 10.40
C PRO A 52 4.73 -11.43 9.01
N PRO A 53 3.61 -12.17 8.87
CA PRO A 53 2.82 -12.16 7.64
C PRO A 53 2.32 -10.75 7.32
N LEU A 54 2.27 -10.40 6.04
CA LEU A 54 1.83 -9.08 5.55
C LEU A 54 0.44 -8.74 6.09
N GLU A 55 -0.43 -9.73 6.13
CA GLU A 55 -1.81 -9.63 6.56
C GLU A 55 -1.95 -9.22 8.04
N ILE A 56 -1.07 -9.75 8.89
CA ILE A 56 -1.04 -9.43 10.33
C ILE A 56 -0.57 -8.00 10.53
N VAL A 57 0.47 -7.57 9.78
CA VAL A 57 0.96 -6.19 9.80
C VAL A 57 -0.15 -5.24 9.36
N TRP A 58 -0.82 -5.53 8.25
CA TRP A 58 -1.91 -4.70 7.72
C TRP A 58 -3.08 -4.57 8.68
N PHE A 59 -3.55 -5.68 9.25
CA PHE A 59 -4.66 -5.62 10.20
C PHE A 59 -4.30 -4.81 11.44
N TYR A 60 -3.13 -5.06 12.04
CA TYR A 60 -2.64 -4.29 13.18
C TYR A 60 -2.53 -2.79 12.88
N SER A 61 -1.94 -2.43 11.75
CA SER A 61 -1.79 -1.04 11.35
C SER A 61 -3.12 -0.35 11.11
N ALA A 62 -4.11 -1.06 10.54
CA ALA A 62 -5.46 -0.52 10.36
C ALA A 62 -6.12 -0.19 11.71
N LEU A 63 -6.02 -1.09 12.70
CA LEU A 63 -6.56 -0.85 14.05
C LEU A 63 -6.02 0.44 14.67
N ASN A 64 -4.71 0.66 14.55
CA ASN A 64 -4.07 1.87 15.07
C ASN A 64 -4.51 3.12 14.27
N PHE A 65 -4.61 2.99 12.95
CA PHE A 65 -4.98 4.11 12.08
C PHE A 65 -6.43 4.57 12.30
N HIS A 66 -7.40 3.65 12.35
CA HIS A 66 -8.80 4.02 12.58
C HIS A 66 -9.03 4.53 14.02
N SER A 67 -8.24 4.07 15.00
CA SER A 67 -8.32 4.60 16.37
C SER A 67 -7.86 6.05 16.50
N THR A 68 -6.92 6.52 15.67
CA THR A 68 -6.35 7.88 15.75
C THR A 68 -7.04 8.88 14.83
N LYS A 69 -7.67 8.40 13.73
CA LYS A 69 -8.35 9.25 12.74
C LYS A 69 -9.55 10.02 13.31
N SER A 70 -10.14 9.56 14.42
CA SER A 70 -11.33 10.18 15.03
C SER A 70 -11.07 11.51 15.77
N THR A 71 -9.82 11.88 16.08
CA THR A 71 -9.56 12.94 17.08
C THR A 71 -9.14 14.31 16.54
N ASP A 72 -8.67 14.46 15.31
CA ASP A 72 -8.23 15.78 14.79
C ASP A 72 -8.24 15.87 13.26
N THR A 73 -9.19 16.61 12.67
CA THR A 73 -9.29 16.83 11.21
C THR A 73 -8.39 17.95 10.68
N SER A 74 -7.58 18.58 11.54
CA SER A 74 -6.82 19.79 11.24
C SER A 74 -5.41 19.53 10.65
N ARG A 75 -4.88 18.30 10.76
CA ARG A 75 -3.55 17.90 10.24
C ARG A 75 -3.63 16.57 9.52
N GLN A 76 -4.08 16.59 8.26
CA GLN A 76 -4.49 15.35 7.57
C GLN A 76 -3.32 14.49 7.07
N VAL A 77 -2.14 15.06 6.81
CA VAL A 77 -0.94 14.29 6.38
C VAL A 77 -0.25 13.58 7.56
N LEU A 78 -0.40 14.08 8.79
CA LEU A 78 0.29 13.54 9.97
C LEU A 78 -0.09 12.07 10.26
N PRO A 79 -1.39 11.67 10.25
CA PRO A 79 -1.77 10.26 10.40
C PRO A 79 -1.16 9.34 9.35
N VAL A 80 -0.99 9.82 8.11
CA VAL A 80 -0.41 9.04 7.01
C VAL A 80 1.11 8.87 7.21
N LYS A 81 1.78 9.90 7.71
CA LYS A 81 3.19 9.83 8.10
C LYS A 81 3.42 8.87 9.26
N ASP A 82 2.57 8.92 10.29
CA ASP A 82 2.64 8.00 11.43
C ASP A 82 2.37 6.56 10.99
N LEU A 83 1.42 6.35 10.07
CA LEU A 83 1.18 5.05 9.46
C LEU A 83 2.40 4.53 8.70
N PHE A 84 3.05 5.37 7.89
CA PHE A 84 4.29 5.01 7.20
C PHE A 84 5.37 4.56 8.18
N GLN A 85 5.59 5.31 9.26
CA GLN A 85 6.57 4.97 10.29
C GLN A 85 6.22 3.66 11.02
N LEU A 86 4.94 3.44 11.32
CA LEU A 86 4.45 2.22 11.95
C LEU A 86 4.75 0.99 11.07
N LEU A 87 4.39 1.07 9.78
CA LEU A 87 4.59 -0.02 8.82
C LEU A 87 6.08 -0.33 8.65
N VAL A 88 6.92 0.70 8.48
CA VAL A 88 8.40 0.53 8.38
C VAL A 88 8.98 -0.14 9.62
N SER A 89 8.46 0.21 10.81
CA SER A 89 8.92 -0.39 12.07
C SER A 89 8.50 -1.86 12.19
N CYS A 90 7.24 -2.16 11.86
CA CYS A 90 6.68 -3.51 11.88
C CYS A 90 7.31 -4.45 10.85
N SER A 91 7.86 -3.91 9.76
CA SER A 91 8.46 -4.69 8.68
C SER A 91 9.98 -4.71 8.68
N SER A 92 10.64 -4.20 9.72
CA SER A 92 12.10 -4.02 9.76
C SER A 92 12.90 -5.30 9.49
N SER A 93 12.41 -6.45 9.96
CA SER A 93 12.99 -7.78 9.77
C SER A 93 12.53 -8.51 8.50
N CYS A 94 11.52 -8.00 7.80
CA CYS A 94 10.99 -8.61 6.58
C CYS A 94 11.97 -8.49 5.40
N ASN A 95 11.79 -9.36 4.40
CA ASN A 95 12.47 -9.20 3.10
C ASN A 95 12.06 -7.89 2.41
N ALA A 96 12.89 -7.39 1.51
CA ALA A 96 12.68 -6.06 0.92
C ALA A 96 11.44 -5.98 0.01
N VAL A 97 11.02 -7.08 -0.62
CA VAL A 97 9.77 -7.11 -1.41
C VAL A 97 8.56 -6.91 -0.49
N LYS A 98 8.50 -7.63 0.63
CA LYS A 98 7.44 -7.51 1.65
C LYS A 98 7.43 -6.12 2.29
N LYS A 99 8.60 -5.54 2.57
CA LYS A 99 8.74 -4.15 3.05
C LYS A 99 8.06 -3.13 2.13
N ILE A 100 8.16 -3.32 0.82
CA ILE A 100 7.51 -2.46 -0.17
C ILE A 100 6.01 -2.74 -0.23
N ALA A 101 5.61 -4.01 -0.37
CA ALA A 101 4.21 -4.42 -0.46
C ALA A 101 3.36 -3.92 0.71
N ILE A 102 3.93 -3.91 1.92
CA ILE A 102 3.25 -3.45 3.14
C ILE A 102 2.82 -1.97 3.06
N LEU A 103 3.40 -1.15 2.18
CA LEU A 103 3.09 0.28 2.07
C LEU A 103 1.80 0.61 1.30
N ALA A 104 1.08 -0.38 0.75
CA ALA A 104 -0.15 -0.11 -0.02
C ALA A 104 -1.18 0.80 0.71
N PRO A 105 -1.46 0.62 2.02
CA PRO A 105 -2.36 1.50 2.75
C PRO A 105 -1.89 2.96 2.82
N VAL A 106 -0.57 3.20 2.86
CA VAL A 106 0.01 4.56 2.88
C VAL A 106 -0.25 5.24 1.55
N ILE A 107 -0.03 4.53 0.44
CA ILE A 107 -0.25 5.07 -0.90
C ILE A 107 -1.73 5.37 -1.12
N HIS A 108 -2.62 4.49 -0.66
CA HIS A 108 -4.06 4.72 -0.69
C HIS A 108 -4.47 6.01 0.03
N GLU A 109 -4.04 6.19 1.28
CA GLU A 109 -4.40 7.38 2.06
C GLU A 109 -3.76 8.64 1.47
N LEU A 110 -2.52 8.57 0.98
CA LEU A 110 -1.87 9.69 0.27
C LEU A 110 -2.67 10.12 -0.97
N PHE A 111 -3.12 9.17 -1.79
CA PHE A 111 -3.94 9.49 -2.95
C PHE A 111 -5.24 10.21 -2.56
N SER A 112 -5.87 9.76 -1.48
CA SER A 112 -7.09 10.38 -0.94
C SER A 112 -6.86 11.85 -0.54
N GLU A 113 -5.69 12.17 0.02
CA GLU A 113 -5.32 13.54 0.39
C GLU A 113 -5.04 14.42 -0.84
N VAL A 114 -4.28 13.90 -1.81
CA VAL A 114 -3.93 14.62 -3.05
C VAL A 114 -5.17 14.94 -3.89
N SER A 115 -6.12 14.02 -3.98
CA SER A 115 -7.36 14.21 -4.76
C SER A 115 -8.33 15.19 -4.11
N GLY A 116 -8.19 15.45 -2.80
CA GLY A 116 -9.15 16.24 -2.02
C GLY A 116 -8.80 17.72 -1.89
N LYS A 117 -7.52 18.11 -1.81
CA LYS A 117 -7.13 19.47 -1.37
C LYS A 117 -5.80 19.96 -1.95
N LYS A 118 -5.79 21.19 -2.47
CA LYS A 118 -4.57 21.84 -3.05
C LYS A 118 -3.56 22.33 -2.00
N ASP A 119 -4.00 22.59 -0.76
CA ASP A 119 -3.20 23.32 0.25
C ASP A 119 -2.19 22.45 1.02
N LEU A 120 -2.21 21.12 0.85
CA LEU A 120 -1.32 20.17 1.56
C LEU A 120 -0.24 19.54 0.65
N ARG A 121 0.01 20.18 -0.50
CA ARG A 121 0.85 19.63 -1.56
C ARG A 121 2.31 19.46 -1.16
N GLU A 122 2.92 20.42 -0.45
CA GLU A 122 4.34 20.36 -0.05
C GLU A 122 4.62 19.24 0.97
N GLU A 123 3.79 19.10 2.00
CA GLU A 123 3.93 18.02 2.99
C GLU A 123 3.73 16.64 2.35
N THR A 124 2.76 16.53 1.44
CA THR A 124 2.50 15.31 0.68
C THR A 124 3.66 14.98 -0.26
N GLU A 125 4.23 15.99 -0.94
CA GLU A 125 5.42 15.84 -1.79
C GLU A 125 6.64 15.36 -0.99
N SER A 126 6.84 15.87 0.22
CA SER A 126 7.92 15.43 1.10
C SER A 126 7.75 13.97 1.53
N LEU A 127 6.52 13.57 1.89
CA LEU A 127 6.24 12.21 2.32
C LEU A 127 6.38 11.21 1.16
N ILE A 128 5.86 11.52 -0.04
CA ILE A 128 6.03 10.64 -1.20
C ILE A 128 7.50 10.51 -1.59
N GLU A 129 8.31 11.56 -1.49
CA GLU A 129 9.76 11.49 -1.75
C GLU A 129 10.45 10.54 -0.77
N GLY A 130 10.08 10.62 0.51
CA GLY A 130 10.54 9.68 1.54
C GLY A 130 10.19 8.23 1.22
N ILE A 131 8.97 7.98 0.70
CA ILE A 131 8.54 6.65 0.27
C ILE A 131 9.34 6.18 -0.96
N ILE A 132 9.54 7.05 -1.97
CA ILE A 132 10.35 6.72 -3.15
C ILE A 132 11.78 6.35 -2.76
N CYS A 133 12.39 7.10 -1.83
CA CYS A 133 13.70 6.77 -1.27
C CYS A 133 13.69 5.41 -0.57
N TYR A 134 12.69 5.14 0.27
CA TYR A 134 12.55 3.85 0.95
C TYR A 134 12.42 2.69 -0.04
N VAL A 135 11.56 2.82 -1.05
CA VAL A 135 11.37 1.81 -2.11
C VAL A 135 12.67 1.58 -2.89
N SER A 136 13.37 2.66 -3.25
CA SER A 136 14.65 2.59 -3.96
C SER A 136 15.73 1.86 -3.15
N ILE A 137 15.85 2.15 -1.85
CA ILE A 137 16.82 1.48 -0.96
C ILE A 137 16.51 -0.01 -0.86
N ASN A 138 15.24 -0.39 -0.70
CA ASN A 138 14.85 -1.78 -0.59
C ASN A 138 15.06 -2.56 -1.90
N HIS A 139 14.86 -1.92 -3.07
CA HIS A 139 15.19 -2.52 -4.34
C HIS A 139 16.70 -2.65 -4.58
N ALA A 140 17.50 -1.66 -4.18
CA ALA A 140 18.95 -1.70 -4.30
C ALA A 140 19.61 -2.78 -3.41
N ASN A 141 18.93 -3.23 -2.35
CA ASN A 141 19.44 -4.29 -1.47
C ASN A 141 19.07 -5.71 -1.95
N ASN A 142 18.26 -5.85 -3.01
CA ASN A 142 17.74 -7.11 -3.54
C ASN A 142 18.52 -7.65 -4.76
N PHE A 143 19.82 -7.34 -4.91
CA PHE A 143 20.62 -7.81 -6.06
C PHE A 143 20.86 -9.33 -6.10
N ASP A 144 20.48 -10.08 -5.06
CA ASP A 144 20.50 -11.54 -5.11
C ASP A 144 19.19 -12.05 -5.76
N GLU A 145 19.30 -12.38 -7.05
CA GLU A 145 18.24 -12.62 -8.05
C GLU A 145 17.23 -13.77 -7.78
N HIS A 146 17.00 -14.19 -6.53
CA HIS A 146 16.15 -15.36 -6.26
C HIS A 146 15.12 -15.23 -5.12
N GLU A 147 15.01 -14.08 -4.44
CA GLU A 147 13.97 -13.88 -3.42
C GLU A 147 12.71 -13.24 -4.01
N GLU A 148 12.13 -13.89 -5.02
CA GLU A 148 10.70 -13.73 -5.25
C GLU A 148 10.02 -14.41 -4.06
N SER A 149 9.57 -13.62 -3.08
CA SER A 149 8.77 -14.14 -1.97
C SER A 149 7.54 -14.80 -2.59
N GLY A 150 7.60 -16.14 -2.72
CA GLY A 150 6.50 -16.98 -3.18
C GLY A 150 5.33 -17.02 -2.19
N ASP A 151 5.35 -16.13 -1.19
CA ASP A 151 4.27 -15.89 -0.28
C ASP A 151 3.10 -15.29 -1.07
N LEU A 152 1.94 -15.94 -0.96
CA LEU A 152 0.70 -15.43 -1.50
C LEU A 152 0.04 -14.52 -0.46
N VAL A 153 -0.55 -13.43 -0.93
CA VAL A 153 -1.38 -12.58 -0.08
C VAL A 153 -2.73 -13.26 0.10
N SER A 154 -2.97 -13.75 1.31
CA SER A 154 -4.24 -14.32 1.73
C SER A 154 -5.16 -13.22 2.30
N CYS A 155 -6.47 -13.42 2.23
CA CYS A 155 -7.46 -12.49 2.82
C CYS A 155 -7.31 -11.01 2.39
N TYR A 156 -6.67 -10.75 1.23
CA TYR A 156 -6.35 -9.41 0.75
C TYR A 156 -7.60 -8.51 0.74
N ARG A 157 -8.70 -9.04 0.20
CA ARG A 157 -9.96 -8.29 0.05
C ARG A 157 -10.59 -7.96 1.39
N GLU A 158 -10.61 -8.90 2.34
CA GLU A 158 -11.11 -8.67 3.68
C GLU A 158 -10.30 -7.57 4.39
N LEU A 159 -8.98 -7.55 4.19
CA LEU A 159 -8.12 -6.49 4.74
C LEU A 159 -8.34 -5.15 4.05
N VAL A 160 -8.53 -5.12 2.73
CA VAL A 160 -8.90 -3.89 2.02
C VAL A 160 -10.20 -3.32 2.60
N ARG A 161 -11.19 -4.16 2.92
CA ARG A 161 -12.43 -3.71 3.56
C ARG A 161 -12.22 -3.15 4.96
N VAL A 162 -11.27 -3.68 5.73
CA VAL A 162 -10.87 -3.11 7.03
C VAL A 162 -10.36 -1.69 6.84
N TRP A 163 -9.45 -1.46 5.88
CA TRP A 163 -8.93 -0.13 5.56
C TRP A 163 -9.99 0.84 5.04
N MET A 164 -10.97 0.31 4.30
CA MET A 164 -12.02 1.08 3.67
C MET A 164 -13.29 1.20 4.52
N VAL A 165 -13.26 0.78 5.78
CA VAL A 165 -14.45 0.66 6.64
C VAL A 165 -15.24 1.96 6.80
N ASP A 166 -14.56 3.12 6.76
CA ASP A 166 -15.18 4.44 6.85
C ASP A 166 -15.72 4.98 5.51
N LYS A 167 -15.24 4.42 4.38
CA LYS A 167 -15.49 4.92 3.02
C LYS A 167 -16.49 4.05 2.26
N ILE A 168 -16.62 2.79 2.64
CA ILE A 168 -17.46 1.80 1.98
C ILE A 168 -18.71 1.52 2.83
N GLY A 169 -19.89 1.84 2.27
CA GLY A 169 -21.16 1.33 2.79
C GLY A 169 -21.32 -0.17 2.52
N GLY A 170 -22.19 -0.85 3.28
CA GLY A 170 -22.40 -2.31 3.22
C GLY A 170 -22.72 -2.91 1.83
N ASP A 171 -23.08 -2.07 0.86
CA ASP A 171 -23.51 -2.44 -0.51
C ASP A 171 -22.42 -2.34 -1.60
N CYS A 172 -21.14 -2.14 -1.26
CA CYS A 172 -20.07 -2.05 -2.26
C CYS A 172 -19.94 -3.35 -3.07
N LYS A 173 -19.97 -3.22 -4.41
CA LYS A 173 -19.96 -4.39 -5.31
C LYS A 173 -18.60 -5.09 -5.28
N PHE A 174 -18.61 -6.34 -5.72
CA PHE A 174 -17.39 -7.15 -5.82
C PHE A 174 -16.33 -6.44 -6.70
N GLY A 175 -15.14 -6.17 -6.13
CA GLY A 175 -14.03 -5.54 -6.83
C GLY A 175 -14.03 -3.99 -6.82
N GLU A 176 -15.13 -3.35 -6.40
CA GLU A 176 -15.16 -1.89 -6.22
C GLU A 176 -14.30 -1.46 -5.01
N ASP A 177 -14.21 -2.30 -3.98
CA ASP A 177 -13.35 -2.10 -2.81
C ASP A 177 -11.87 -1.98 -3.20
N VAL A 178 -11.39 -2.90 -4.04
CA VAL A 178 -10.00 -2.87 -4.57
C VAL A 178 -9.77 -1.68 -5.51
N ARG A 179 -10.77 -1.30 -6.33
CA ARG A 179 -10.69 -0.11 -7.19
C ARG A 179 -10.52 1.17 -6.38
N LEU A 180 -11.22 1.30 -5.27
CA LEU A 180 -11.10 2.46 -4.39
C LEU A 180 -9.78 2.45 -3.61
N PHE A 181 -9.29 1.26 -3.26
CA PHE A 181 -8.03 1.12 -2.51
C PHE A 181 -6.79 1.37 -3.37
N CYS A 182 -6.78 0.90 -4.62
CA CYS A 182 -5.70 1.08 -5.60
C CYS A 182 -6.19 1.89 -6.81
N PRO A 183 -6.38 3.22 -6.66
CA PRO A 183 -7.04 4.05 -7.66
C PRO A 183 -6.17 4.40 -8.88
N VAL A 184 -4.85 4.22 -8.79
CA VAL A 184 -3.89 4.66 -9.82
C VAL A 184 -3.51 3.52 -10.78
N VAL A 185 -3.74 2.27 -10.39
CA VAL A 185 -3.57 1.14 -11.30
C VAL A 185 -4.81 0.84 -12.13
N SER A 186 -4.58 0.30 -13.32
CA SER A 186 -5.64 0.00 -14.27
C SER A 186 -6.55 -1.16 -13.85
N ASP A 187 -7.67 -1.30 -14.57
CA ASP A 187 -8.63 -2.39 -14.34
C ASP A 187 -7.98 -3.76 -14.55
N GLY A 188 -7.17 -3.93 -15.60
CA GLY A 188 -6.48 -5.20 -15.89
C GLY A 188 -5.44 -5.59 -14.83
N VAL A 189 -4.77 -4.60 -14.21
CA VAL A 189 -3.87 -4.84 -13.07
C VAL A 189 -4.69 -5.25 -11.83
N ARG A 190 -5.81 -4.57 -11.57
CA ARG A 190 -6.68 -4.89 -10.42
C ARG A 190 -7.35 -6.24 -10.53
N GLU A 191 -7.71 -6.69 -11.73
CA GLU A 191 -8.23 -8.05 -11.95
C GLU A 191 -7.26 -9.13 -11.44
N GLY A 192 -5.95 -8.92 -11.62
CA GLY A 192 -4.91 -9.81 -11.08
C GLY A 192 -4.83 -9.84 -9.55
N MET A 193 -5.37 -8.83 -8.86
CA MET A 193 -5.43 -8.76 -7.40
C MET A 193 -6.73 -9.37 -6.83
N VAL A 194 -7.77 -9.48 -7.66
CA VAL A 194 -9.09 -10.01 -7.27
C VAL A 194 -9.12 -11.54 -7.33
N SER A 195 -8.26 -12.17 -8.15
CA SER A 195 -8.04 -13.61 -8.09
C SER A 195 -7.43 -14.03 -6.75
N GLU A 196 -7.93 -15.11 -6.15
CA GLU A 196 -7.43 -15.60 -4.86
C GLU A 196 -5.92 -15.89 -4.92
N GLY A 197 -5.15 -15.26 -4.02
CA GLY A 197 -3.75 -15.57 -3.77
C GLY A 197 -2.77 -15.09 -4.84
N PHE A 198 -2.62 -13.77 -4.99
CA PHE A 198 -1.54 -13.18 -5.79
C PHE A 198 -0.26 -13.02 -4.95
N GLY A 199 0.90 -13.00 -5.61
CA GLY A 199 2.20 -12.93 -4.92
C GLY A 199 2.46 -11.58 -4.27
N VAL A 200 3.16 -11.59 -3.13
CA VAL A 200 3.63 -10.35 -2.45
C VAL A 200 4.48 -9.48 -3.38
N GLY A 201 5.22 -10.09 -4.32
CA GLY A 201 5.98 -9.37 -5.35
C GLY A 201 5.09 -8.56 -6.30
N TYR A 202 3.93 -9.09 -6.68
CA TYR A 202 2.96 -8.38 -7.51
C TYR A 202 2.39 -7.17 -6.76
N LEU A 203 2.04 -7.33 -5.48
CA LEU A 203 1.61 -6.23 -4.62
C LEU A 203 2.69 -5.14 -4.50
N ALA A 204 3.95 -5.53 -4.28
CA ALA A 204 5.07 -4.60 -4.24
C ALA A 204 5.20 -3.82 -5.56
N GLY A 205 5.03 -4.49 -6.70
CA GLY A 205 5.00 -3.84 -8.01
C GLY A 205 3.88 -2.81 -8.15
N VAL A 206 2.66 -3.14 -7.68
CA VAL A 206 1.52 -2.22 -7.65
C VAL A 206 1.86 -0.99 -6.80
N VAL A 207 2.35 -1.18 -5.58
CA VAL A 207 2.73 -0.10 -4.66
C VAL A 207 3.79 0.81 -5.27
N THR A 208 4.86 0.24 -5.84
CA THR A 208 5.90 1.01 -6.53
C THR A 208 5.33 1.80 -7.69
N CYS A 209 4.40 1.21 -8.46
CA CYS A 209 3.80 1.86 -9.61
C CYS A 209 2.87 3.02 -9.21
N GLU A 210 2.02 2.83 -8.20
CA GLU A 210 1.17 3.89 -7.68
C GLU A 210 1.99 5.04 -7.08
N ALA A 211 3.04 4.73 -6.30
CA ALA A 211 3.93 5.74 -5.74
C ALA A 211 4.67 6.54 -6.82
N PHE A 212 5.17 5.84 -7.85
CA PHE A 212 5.82 6.43 -9.03
C PHE A 212 4.88 7.40 -9.75
N LEU A 213 3.67 6.96 -10.09
CA LEU A 213 2.70 7.78 -10.80
C LEU A 213 2.21 8.94 -9.94
N LEU A 214 2.00 8.74 -8.64
CA LEU A 214 1.62 9.80 -7.72
C LEU A 214 2.71 10.88 -7.62
N ARG A 215 3.98 10.48 -7.57
CA ARG A 215 5.12 11.42 -7.58
C ARG A 215 5.15 12.26 -8.86
N LEU A 216 4.94 11.62 -10.01
CA LEU A 216 4.87 12.34 -11.30
C LEU A 216 3.67 13.28 -11.33
N CYS A 217 2.49 12.84 -10.88
CA CYS A 217 1.28 13.66 -10.83
C CYS A 217 1.48 14.91 -9.97
N LEU A 218 2.14 14.77 -8.81
CA LEU A 218 2.44 15.90 -7.94
C LEU A 218 3.36 16.93 -8.57
N LYS A 219 4.20 16.59 -9.54
CA LYS A 219 5.01 17.57 -10.28
C LYS A 219 4.17 18.45 -11.21
N PHE A 220 3.00 17.99 -11.66
CA PHE A 220 2.06 18.82 -12.41
C PHE A 220 1.41 19.85 -11.48
N GLY A 221 1.38 21.12 -11.92
CA GLY A 221 0.84 22.24 -11.12
C GLY A 221 1.87 23.22 -10.55
N CYS A 222 3.17 23.04 -10.81
CA CYS A 222 4.23 23.91 -10.26
C CYS A 222 4.40 25.30 -10.94
N GLY A 223 3.51 25.72 -11.85
CA GLY A 223 3.65 27.01 -12.55
C GLY A 223 4.90 27.13 -13.44
N VAL A 224 5.58 26.01 -13.68
CA VAL A 224 6.79 25.88 -14.52
C VAL A 224 6.38 25.84 -16.00
N SER A 225 7.26 26.32 -16.89
CA SER A 225 7.00 26.22 -18.32
C SER A 225 6.86 24.76 -18.76
N ARG A 226 6.02 24.51 -19.78
CA ARG A 226 5.76 23.14 -20.25
C ARG A 226 7.02 22.38 -20.63
N VAL A 227 7.98 23.05 -21.28
CA VAL A 227 9.23 22.42 -21.76
C VAL A 227 10.14 22.04 -20.60
N GLU A 228 10.26 22.91 -19.60
CA GLU A 228 11.03 22.61 -18.39
C GLU A 228 10.38 21.49 -17.57
N LEU A 229 9.05 21.52 -17.45
CA LEU A 229 8.29 20.46 -16.78
C LEU A 229 8.47 19.10 -17.47
N GLU A 230 8.38 19.05 -18.81
CA GLU A 230 8.59 17.83 -19.59
C GLU A 230 10.00 17.25 -19.34
N LYS A 231 11.03 18.11 -19.33
CA LYS A 231 12.40 17.68 -19.05
C LYS A 231 12.56 17.17 -17.61
N GLU A 232 12.05 17.90 -16.62
CA GLU A 232 12.13 17.49 -15.22
C GLU A 232 11.39 16.18 -14.95
N LEU A 233 10.21 15.99 -15.56
CA LEU A 233 9.45 14.75 -15.46
C LEU A 233 10.20 13.58 -16.09
N LEU A 234 10.82 13.80 -17.25
CA LEU A 234 11.64 12.79 -17.92
C LEU A 234 12.84 12.39 -17.06
N ASP A 235 13.59 13.36 -16.55
CA ASP A 235 14.76 13.11 -15.70
C ASP A 235 14.34 12.38 -14.41
N CYS A 236 13.24 12.80 -13.78
CA CYS A 236 12.68 12.17 -12.59
C CYS A 236 12.22 10.73 -12.87
N ALA A 237 11.52 10.49 -13.97
CA ALA A 237 11.08 9.16 -14.37
C ALA A 237 12.26 8.23 -14.64
N VAL A 238 13.28 8.69 -15.39
CA VAL A 238 14.49 7.91 -15.69
C VAL A 238 15.22 7.54 -14.40
N GLN A 239 15.36 8.48 -13.47
CA GLN A 239 16.01 8.23 -12.18
C GLN A 239 15.25 7.18 -11.35
N MET A 240 13.93 7.33 -11.19
CA MET A 240 13.10 6.39 -10.42
C MET A 240 13.07 5.00 -11.04
N ILE A 241 12.87 4.88 -12.35
CA ILE A 241 12.86 3.60 -13.06
C ILE A 241 14.21 2.88 -12.90
N SER A 242 15.32 3.63 -13.01
CA SER A 242 16.67 3.09 -12.83
C SER A 242 16.96 2.65 -11.38
N ALA A 243 16.26 3.25 -10.41
CA ALA A 243 16.40 2.95 -9.00
C ALA A 243 15.57 1.73 -8.57
N PHE A 244 14.35 1.54 -9.10
CA PHE A 244 13.46 0.48 -8.64
C PHE A 244 13.83 -0.91 -9.14
N ARG A 245 14.40 -1.06 -10.35
CA ARG A 245 14.92 -2.33 -10.89
C ARG A 245 14.03 -3.57 -10.63
N SER A 246 12.71 -3.41 -10.65
CA SER A 246 11.75 -4.44 -10.26
C SER A 246 10.99 -4.96 -11.48
N TYR A 247 11.03 -6.28 -11.68
CA TYR A 247 10.30 -6.94 -12.77
C TYR A 247 8.80 -6.63 -12.71
N TYR A 248 8.18 -6.81 -11.54
CA TYR A 248 6.75 -6.54 -11.35
C TYR A 248 6.40 -5.07 -11.62
N PHE A 249 7.23 -4.13 -11.17
CA PHE A 249 7.01 -2.71 -11.47
C PHE A 249 7.03 -2.45 -12.97
N VAL A 250 8.03 -2.99 -13.69
CA VAL A 250 8.15 -2.79 -15.14
C VAL A 250 7.00 -3.46 -15.89
N ASP A 251 6.64 -4.70 -15.55
CA ASP A 251 5.49 -5.39 -16.16
C ASP A 251 4.19 -4.62 -15.95
N ILE A 252 3.89 -4.21 -14.71
CA ILE A 252 2.68 -3.44 -14.38
C ILE A 252 2.67 -2.09 -15.11
N LEU A 253 3.79 -1.36 -15.10
CA LEU A 253 3.89 -0.08 -15.79
C LEU A 253 3.64 -0.24 -17.29
N LEU A 254 4.28 -1.22 -17.93
CA LEU A 254 4.09 -1.49 -19.37
C LEU A 254 2.65 -1.88 -19.68
N ARG A 255 2.02 -2.75 -18.88
CA ARG A 255 0.61 -3.11 -19.05
C ARG A 255 -0.31 -1.90 -19.01
N MET A 256 -0.11 -1.00 -18.05
CA MET A 256 -0.89 0.22 -17.97
C MET A 256 -0.64 1.16 -19.15
N LEU A 257 0.59 1.28 -19.63
CA LEU A 257 0.94 2.11 -20.78
C LEU A 257 0.36 1.59 -22.11
N LEU A 258 0.00 0.30 -22.17
CA LEU A 258 -0.70 -0.29 -23.33
C LEU A 258 -2.21 -0.01 -23.31
N GLU A 259 -2.75 0.47 -22.19
CA GLU A 259 -4.17 0.81 -22.09
C GLU A 259 -4.47 2.19 -22.71
N PRO A 260 -5.68 2.37 -23.27
CA PRO A 260 -6.02 3.60 -23.99
C PRO A 260 -6.10 4.84 -23.09
N VAL A 261 -6.34 4.66 -21.79
CA VAL A 261 -6.49 5.75 -20.82
C VAL A 261 -5.85 5.35 -19.51
N LEU A 262 -4.94 6.19 -19.00
CA LEU A 262 -4.39 6.02 -17.67
C LEU A 262 -5.36 6.59 -16.61
N PRO A 263 -5.56 5.90 -15.47
CA PRO A 263 -6.49 6.34 -14.42
C PRO A 263 -6.00 7.56 -13.61
N VAL A 264 -4.82 8.11 -13.94
CA VAL A 264 -4.25 9.32 -13.32
C VAL A 264 -5.01 10.61 -13.62
N ASN A 265 -5.95 10.58 -14.57
CA ASN A 265 -6.76 11.76 -14.93
C ASN A 265 -7.52 12.35 -13.73
N ALA A 266 -7.87 11.53 -12.73
CA ALA A 266 -8.52 12.00 -11.51
C ALA A 266 -7.63 12.92 -10.66
N ILE A 267 -6.30 12.75 -10.73
CA ILE A 267 -5.34 13.60 -9.99
C ILE A 267 -5.00 14.87 -10.78
N LEU A 268 -4.96 14.77 -12.11
CA LEU A 268 -4.43 15.83 -12.99
C LEU A 268 -5.41 16.95 -13.34
N GLY A 269 -6.69 16.83 -12.98
CA GLY A 269 -7.70 17.89 -12.92
C GLY A 269 -7.69 18.91 -14.07
#